data_AF-V5HS31-F1
#
_entry.id   AF-V5HS31-F1
#
_cell.length_a   1.000
_cell.length_b   1.000
_cell.length_c   1.000
_cell.angle_alpha   90.00
_cell.angle_beta   90.00
_cell.angle_gamma   90.00
#
_symmetry.space_group_name_H-M   'P 1'
#
loop_
_entity.id
_entity.type
_entity.pdbx_description
1 polymer ?
#
loop_
_entity_poly.entity_id
_entity_poly.type
_entity_poly.pdbx_seq_one_letter_code
_entity_poly.pdbx_strand_id
1 'polypeptide(L)'
;LIETGGKRYIYYRSYERDPLFGNDRMCPYLMRREEKTVRPLRLIMGYLRPNGSELRFRRNATYQMSENYTVPNMLWIEAGIRHNTTRRYTLVFTDNSTCSVVKSDWRDGCEIWVPESAISQGPTPCCNFLHQLLCGKQQHQMYK
;
A
#
# COMPACT_ATOMS: atom_id res chain seq x y z
N LEU A 1 -4.66 12.24 1.36
CA LEU A 1 -4.18 11.28 2.38
C LEU A 1 -4.19 9.89 1.76
N ILE A 2 -3.22 9.05 2.10
CA ILE A 2 -2.86 7.79 1.42
C ILE A 2 -4.03 6.78 1.25
N GLU A 3 -5.15 6.94 1.97
CA GLU A 3 -6.27 5.98 1.93
C GLU A 3 -7.64 6.66 1.91
N THR A 4 -8.51 6.19 1.03
CA THR A 4 -9.93 6.58 0.92
C THR A 4 -10.82 5.41 1.32
N GLY A 5 -11.07 5.19 2.61
CA GLY A 5 -12.13 4.31 3.15
C GLY A 5 -12.07 2.79 2.80
N GLY A 6 -12.11 2.43 1.52
CA GLY A 6 -12.10 1.06 1.00
C GLY A 6 -10.70 0.50 0.71
N LYS A 7 -10.69 -0.72 0.16
CA LYS A 7 -9.45 -1.46 -0.17
C LYS A 7 -8.63 -0.70 -1.21
N ARG A 8 -7.36 -0.50 -0.88
CA ARG A 8 -6.29 -0.12 -1.81
C ARG A 8 -5.46 -1.37 -2.07
N TYR A 9 -5.57 -1.93 -3.27
CA TYR A 9 -4.76 -3.06 -3.69
C TYR A 9 -3.41 -2.58 -4.20
N ILE A 10 -2.34 -3.27 -3.85
CA ILE A 10 -1.05 -3.05 -4.49
C ILE A 10 -1.13 -3.73 -5.85
N TYR A 11 -1.11 -2.92 -6.90
CA TYR A 11 -1.22 -3.40 -8.28
C TYR A 11 0.15 -3.77 -8.84
N TYR A 12 1.13 -2.89 -8.63
CA TYR A 12 2.53 -3.11 -8.98
C TYR A 12 3.43 -2.83 -7.78
N ARG A 13 4.55 -3.54 -7.72
CA ARG A 13 5.67 -3.22 -6.82
C ARG A 13 7.03 -3.46 -7.50
N SER A 14 8.07 -2.77 -7.05
CA SER A 14 9.42 -2.92 -7.62
C SER A 14 10.24 -4.08 -7.03
N TYR A 15 9.72 -4.80 -6.04
CA TYR A 15 10.38 -5.94 -5.39
C TYR A 15 9.56 -7.22 -5.43
N GLU A 16 10.22 -8.37 -5.50
CA GLU A 16 9.54 -9.66 -5.66
C GLU A 16 8.93 -10.19 -4.35
N ARG A 17 9.53 -9.89 -3.19
CA ARG A 17 9.11 -10.44 -1.89
C ARG A 17 8.82 -9.35 -0.88
N ASP A 18 7.64 -9.43 -0.28
CA ASP A 18 7.22 -8.55 0.81
C ASP A 18 6.77 -9.33 2.05
N PRO A 19 7.60 -9.39 3.11
CA PRO A 19 7.24 -10.05 4.37
C PRO A 19 5.93 -9.55 4.99
N LEU A 20 5.57 -8.27 4.78
CA LEU A 20 4.33 -7.70 5.32
C LEU A 20 3.09 -8.37 4.73
N PHE A 21 3.18 -8.85 3.49
CA PHE A 21 2.10 -9.52 2.78
C PHE A 21 2.41 -10.99 2.48
N GLY A 22 3.20 -11.66 3.33
CA GLY A 22 3.47 -13.10 3.17
C GLY A 22 4.44 -13.46 2.04
N ASN A 23 5.32 -12.52 1.67
CA ASN A 23 6.34 -12.58 0.62
C ASN A 23 5.78 -12.48 -0.81
N ASP A 24 5.50 -13.62 -1.42
CA ASP A 24 5.16 -13.80 -2.84
C ASP A 24 3.64 -13.86 -3.08
N ARG A 25 2.84 -13.46 -2.08
CA ARG A 25 1.38 -13.56 -2.15
C ARG A 25 0.78 -12.48 -3.04
N MET A 26 -0.30 -12.87 -3.70
CA MET A 26 -1.03 -12.07 -4.69
C MET A 26 -2.16 -11.27 -4.05
N CYS A 27 -2.59 -10.25 -4.79
CA CYS A 27 -3.64 -9.29 -4.45
C CYS A 27 -3.52 -8.72 -3.02
N PRO A 28 -2.32 -8.27 -2.60
CA PRO A 28 -2.19 -7.65 -1.29
C PRO A 28 -2.93 -6.31 -1.28
N TYR A 29 -3.56 -6.01 -0.15
CA TYR A 29 -4.31 -4.78 0.04
C TYR A 29 -4.23 -4.26 1.46
N LEU A 30 -4.59 -3.00 1.60
CA LEU A 30 -4.78 -2.33 2.87
C LEU A 30 -6.00 -1.40 2.80
N MET A 31 -6.68 -1.24 3.93
CA MET A 31 -7.74 -0.25 4.10
C MET A 31 -7.81 0.22 5.54
N ARG A 32 -8.16 1.48 5.72
CA ARG A 32 -8.50 2.01 7.03
C ARG A 32 -9.73 1.31 7.59
N ARG A 33 -9.66 0.89 8.85
CA ARG A 33 -10.85 0.50 9.59
C ARG A 33 -11.71 1.74 9.85
N GLU A 34 -12.97 1.69 9.45
CA GLU A 34 -13.96 2.71 9.84
C GLU A 34 -14.15 2.66 11.36
N GLU A 35 -13.58 3.63 12.07
CA GLU A 35 -13.84 3.85 13.50
C GLU A 35 -14.31 5.30 13.68
N LYS A 36 -15.45 5.46 14.38
CA LYS A 36 -16.15 6.76 14.51
C LYS A 36 -15.53 7.71 15.54
N THR A 37 -14.59 7.28 16.38
CA THR A 37 -14.31 8.03 17.63
C THR A 37 -12.86 7.95 18.15
N VAL A 38 -11.84 8.15 17.31
CA VAL A 38 -10.43 8.43 17.72
C VAL A 38 -9.48 7.21 17.80
N ARG A 39 -8.18 7.54 17.64
CA ARG A 39 -6.91 6.79 17.56
C ARG A 39 -6.77 5.55 18.48
N PRO A 40 -5.90 4.58 18.12
CA PRO A 40 -4.93 4.61 17.02
C PRO A 40 -5.53 4.28 15.65
N LEU A 41 -4.91 4.79 14.57
CA LEU A 41 -5.26 4.39 13.21
C LEU A 41 -5.04 2.87 13.09
N ARG A 42 -6.09 2.17 12.68
CA ARG A 42 -6.05 0.72 12.47
C ARG A 42 -6.28 0.42 11.01
N LEU A 43 -5.37 -0.34 10.43
CA LEU A 43 -5.47 -0.87 9.08
C LEU A 43 -5.99 -2.30 9.14
N ILE A 44 -6.84 -2.62 8.18
CA ILE A 44 -7.15 -4.00 7.80
C ILE A 44 -6.33 -4.28 6.54
N MET A 45 -5.48 -5.29 6.63
CA MET A 45 -4.58 -5.70 5.56
C MET A 45 -4.88 -7.14 5.17
N GLY A 46 -4.56 -7.52 3.95
CA GLY A 46 -4.73 -8.88 3.51
C GLY A 46 -4.08 -9.19 2.18
N TYR A 47 -4.18 -10.45 1.77
CA TYR A 47 -3.69 -11.00 0.51
C TYR A 47 -4.39 -12.33 0.22
N LEU A 48 -4.30 -12.83 -1.02
CA LEU A 48 -4.81 -14.14 -1.39
C LEU A 48 -3.82 -15.26 -1.05
N ARG A 49 -4.33 -16.34 -0.47
CA ARG A 49 -3.59 -17.60 -0.27
C ARG A 49 -3.61 -18.45 -1.54
N PRO A 50 -2.70 -19.44 -1.67
CA PRO A 50 -2.67 -20.34 -2.84
C PRO A 50 -3.99 -21.08 -3.10
N ASN A 51 -4.76 -21.37 -2.05
CA ASN A 51 -6.06 -22.01 -2.15
C ASN A 51 -7.20 -21.05 -2.54
N GLY A 52 -6.89 -19.82 -2.97
CA GLY A 52 -7.86 -18.79 -3.37
C GLY A 52 -8.53 -18.05 -2.21
N SER A 53 -8.33 -18.47 -0.96
CA SER A 53 -8.96 -17.79 0.17
C SER A 53 -8.19 -16.54 0.60
N GLU A 54 -8.92 -15.49 0.98
CA GLU A 54 -8.33 -14.26 1.53
C GLU A 54 -7.80 -14.51 2.95
N LEU A 55 -6.58 -14.06 3.21
CA LEU A 55 -6.03 -13.95 4.55
C LEU A 55 -6.06 -12.49 4.97
N ARG A 56 -6.76 -12.21 6.07
CA ARG A 56 -6.98 -10.86 6.59
C ARG A 56 -6.40 -10.71 7.99
N PHE A 57 -5.75 -9.59 8.25
CA PHE A 57 -5.15 -9.27 9.55
C PHE A 57 -5.18 -7.76 9.83
N ARG A 58 -4.89 -7.38 11.07
CA ARG A 58 -4.97 -6.00 11.53
C ARG A 58 -3.59 -5.46 11.87
N ARG A 59 -3.43 -4.15 11.67
CA ARG A 59 -2.25 -3.40 12.06
C ARG A 59 -2.59 -2.06 12.68
N ASN A 60 -1.81 -1.69 13.68
CA ASN A 60 -1.74 -0.30 14.10
C ASN A 60 -0.87 0.44 13.09
N ALA A 61 -1.24 1.68 12.83
CA ALA A 61 -0.48 2.57 11.99
C ALA A 61 -0.58 4.01 12.50
N THR A 62 0.31 4.85 12.01
CA THR A 62 0.31 6.29 12.27
C THR A 62 0.62 7.05 11.01
N TYR A 63 0.01 8.22 10.86
CA TYR A 63 0.42 9.17 9.82
C TYR A 63 1.57 10.03 10.35
N GLN A 64 2.60 10.20 9.53
CA GLN A 64 3.78 10.99 9.83
C GLN A 64 4.00 12.04 8.74
N MET A 65 4.78 13.06 9.07
CA MET A 65 5.24 14.08 8.13
C MET A 65 6.70 13.80 7.79
N SER A 66 7.07 13.85 6.51
CA SER A 66 8.48 13.93 6.13
C SER A 66 9.03 15.32 6.41
N GLU A 67 10.35 15.45 6.36
CA GLU A 67 11.04 16.72 6.54
C GLU A 67 10.47 17.81 5.61
N ASN A 68 10.27 19.01 6.15
CA ASN A 68 9.72 20.18 5.46
C ASN A 68 8.26 20.07 4.96
N TYR A 69 7.54 19.00 5.28
CA TYR A 69 6.11 18.88 5.00
C TYR A 69 5.28 19.35 6.20
N THR A 70 4.25 20.15 5.92
CA THR A 70 3.29 20.64 6.93
C THR A 70 2.05 19.75 7.06
N VAL A 71 1.90 18.77 6.17
CA VAL A 71 0.79 17.82 6.13
C VAL A 71 1.32 16.38 6.11
N PRO A 72 0.64 15.43 6.76
CA PRO A 72 1.09 14.05 6.77
C PRO A 72 1.09 13.43 5.36
N ASN A 73 2.26 12.98 4.94
CA ASN A 73 2.52 12.31 3.66
C ASN A 73 3.17 10.94 3.83
N MET A 74 3.40 10.49 5.07
CA MET A 74 3.92 9.16 5.37
C MET A 74 2.90 8.34 6.15
N LEU A 75 2.87 7.04 5.87
CA LEU A 75 2.15 6.02 6.63
C LEU A 75 3.18 5.08 7.27
N TRP A 76 3.21 5.04 8.60
CA TRP A 76 4.01 4.10 9.37
C TRP A 76 3.14 2.98 9.90
N ILE A 77 3.45 1.75 9.53
CA ILE A 77 2.76 0.53 9.95
C ILE A 77 3.61 -0.16 11.00
N GLU A 78 3.04 -0.37 12.18
CA GLU A 78 3.70 -1.03 13.30
C GLU A 78 3.83 -2.54 13.07
N ALA A 79 4.80 -3.15 13.74
CA ALA A 79 4.89 -4.60 13.82
C ALA A 79 3.67 -5.16 14.55
N GLY A 80 3.33 -6.41 14.26
CA GLY A 80 2.27 -7.09 14.99
C GLY A 80 2.42 -8.60 14.93
N ILE A 81 1.49 -9.30 15.56
CA ILE A 81 1.57 -10.75 15.81
C ILE A 81 1.76 -11.55 14.51
N ARG A 82 0.94 -11.26 13.49
CA ARG A 82 1.09 -11.87 12.18
C ARG A 82 2.13 -11.09 11.38
N HIS A 83 3.15 -11.75 10.83
CA HIS A 83 4.25 -11.11 10.09
C HIS A 83 4.96 -10.06 10.95
N ASN A 84 5.98 -10.42 11.73
CA ASN A 84 6.64 -9.47 12.65
C ASN A 84 7.55 -8.46 11.91
N THR A 85 6.95 -7.55 11.14
CA THR A 85 7.64 -6.52 10.36
C THR A 85 6.91 -5.20 10.47
N THR A 86 7.68 -4.12 10.48
CA THR A 86 7.22 -2.75 10.30
C THR A 86 7.31 -2.36 8.83
N ARG A 87 6.71 -1.22 8.47
CA ARG A 87 6.77 -0.68 7.11
C ARG A 87 6.46 0.81 7.10
N ARG A 88 7.27 1.60 6.41
CA ARG A 88 6.98 3.00 6.10
C ARG A 88 6.69 3.17 4.62
N TYR A 89 5.58 3.84 4.33
CA TYR A 89 5.26 4.31 2.99
C TYR A 89 5.28 5.82 2.95
N THR A 90 5.93 6.38 1.94
CA THR A 90 5.90 7.81 1.63
C THR A 90 5.05 8.01 0.40
N LEU A 91 4.01 8.84 0.48
CA LEU A 91 3.20 9.21 -0.66
C LEU A 91 4.02 10.10 -1.59
N VAL A 92 4.20 9.63 -2.82
CA VAL A 92 4.87 10.42 -3.85
C VAL A 92 3.84 11.13 -4.72
N PHE A 93 2.80 10.41 -5.13
CA PHE A 93 1.74 10.95 -5.96
C PHE A 93 0.41 10.25 -5.69
N THR A 94 -0.70 10.97 -5.86
CA THR A 94 -2.05 10.42 -5.87
C THR A 94 -2.92 11.34 -6.71
N ASP A 95 -3.77 10.74 -7.54
CA ASP A 95 -4.87 11.46 -8.22
C ASP A 95 -6.18 11.44 -7.41
N ASN A 96 -6.13 10.88 -6.19
CA ASN A 96 -7.23 10.68 -5.25
C ASN A 96 -8.39 9.82 -5.75
N SER A 97 -8.30 9.23 -6.95
CA SER A 97 -9.42 8.58 -7.61
C SER A 97 -9.07 7.18 -8.12
N THR A 98 -7.95 7.03 -8.82
CA THR A 98 -7.60 5.79 -9.51
C THR A 98 -6.29 5.18 -9.03
N CYS A 99 -5.34 5.98 -8.55
CA CYS A 99 -4.06 5.43 -8.13
C CYS A 99 -3.27 6.34 -7.18
N SER A 100 -2.41 5.68 -6.39
CA SER A 100 -1.38 6.30 -5.57
C SER A 100 -0.03 5.65 -5.89
N VAL A 101 1.01 6.45 -6.09
CA VAL A 101 2.40 5.98 -6.14
C VAL A 101 3.03 6.24 -4.78
N VAL A 102 3.55 5.19 -4.16
CA VAL A 102 4.19 5.28 -2.85
C VAL A 102 5.60 4.70 -2.89
N LYS A 103 6.51 5.30 -2.13
CA LYS A 103 7.84 4.77 -1.86
C LYS A 103 7.82 3.98 -0.56
N SER A 104 8.34 2.76 -0.58
CA SER A 104 8.50 1.90 0.57
C SER A 104 9.91 2.01 1.14
N ASP A 105 10.04 2.02 2.47
CA ASP A 105 11.34 1.84 3.12
C ASP A 105 11.88 0.40 2.97
N TRP A 106 11.06 -0.55 2.52
CA TRP A 106 11.49 -1.89 2.22
C TRP A 106 12.22 -1.95 0.88
N ARG A 107 13.52 -2.29 0.95
CA ARG A 107 14.42 -2.38 -0.21
C ARG A 107 14.47 -1.10 -1.06
N ASP A 108 14.17 0.04 -0.44
CA ASP A 108 14.00 1.34 -1.11
C ASP A 108 13.04 1.29 -2.31
N GLY A 109 12.05 0.39 -2.23
CA GLY A 109 11.18 0.07 -3.36
C GLY A 109 10.00 1.03 -3.53
N CYS A 110 9.17 0.73 -4.51
CA CYS A 110 7.95 1.49 -4.77
C CYS A 110 6.79 0.58 -5.09
N GLU A 111 5.60 1.15 -4.96
CA GLU A 111 4.34 0.48 -5.21
C GLU A 111 3.36 1.42 -5.90
N ILE A 112 2.49 0.86 -6.74
CA ILE A 112 1.28 1.53 -7.22
C ILE A 112 0.09 0.90 -6.53
N TRP A 113 -0.66 1.71 -5.80
CA TRP A 113 -1.88 1.30 -5.12
C TRP A 113 -3.09 1.77 -5.90
N VAL A 114 -4.03 0.86 -6.15
CA VAL A 114 -5.26 1.12 -6.91
C VAL A 114 -6.45 0.84 -5.98
N PRO A 115 -7.42 1.78 -5.83
CA PRO A 115 -8.63 1.52 -5.07
C PRO A 115 -9.47 0.43 -5.76
N GLU A 116 -10.20 -0.34 -4.95
CA GLU A 116 -11.11 -1.38 -5.44
C GLU A 116 -12.10 -0.88 -6.50
N SER A 117 -12.57 0.36 -6.39
CA SER A 117 -13.46 1.01 -7.37
C SER A 117 -12.85 1.22 -8.75
N ALA A 118 -11.51 1.25 -8.87
CA ALA A 118 -10.79 1.47 -10.12
C ALA A 118 -9.95 0.25 -10.53
N ILE A 119 -10.06 -0.88 -9.82
CA ILE A 119 -9.16 -2.01 -10.00
C ILE A 119 -9.25 -2.65 -11.38
N SER A 120 -10.45 -2.65 -11.98
CA SER A 120 -10.72 -3.14 -13.33
C SER A 120 -10.09 -2.26 -14.43
N GLN A 121 -9.86 -0.97 -14.14
CA GLN A 121 -9.20 -0.04 -15.06
C GLN A 121 -7.67 -0.12 -14.90
N GLY A 122 -7.21 -0.48 -13.70
CA GLY A 122 -5.80 -0.48 -13.36
C GLY A 122 -5.23 0.92 -13.15
N PRO A 123 -3.90 1.05 -13.00
CA PRO A 123 -3.26 2.34 -12.76
C PRO A 123 -3.21 3.21 -14.02
N THR A 124 -3.43 4.52 -13.85
CA THR A 124 -3.38 5.48 -14.97
C THR A 124 -1.99 5.59 -15.59
N PRO A 125 -1.89 6.06 -16.86
CA PRO A 125 -0.61 6.35 -17.50
C PRO A 125 0.30 7.26 -16.67
N CYS A 126 -0.26 8.23 -15.94
CA CYS A 126 0.50 9.12 -15.06
C CYS A 126 1.17 8.36 -13.90
N CYS A 127 0.42 7.51 -13.18
CA CYS A 127 0.98 6.69 -12.12
C CYS A 127 2.03 5.69 -12.64
N ASN A 128 1.80 5.09 -13.81
CA ASN A 128 2.77 4.20 -14.43
C ASN A 128 4.07 4.93 -14.79
N PHE A 129 3.95 6.12 -15.40
CA PHE A 129 5.10 6.95 -15.75
C PHE A 129 5.89 7.38 -14.51
N LEU A 130 5.22 7.88 -13.47
CA LEU A 130 5.88 8.29 -12.23
C LEU A 130 6.55 7.12 -11.52
N HIS A 131 5.91 5.95 -11.48
CA HIS A 131 6.54 4.74 -10.94
C HIS A 131 7.79 4.38 -11.73
N GLN A 132 7.75 4.39 -13.07
CA GLN A 132 8.93 4.06 -13.88
C GLN A 132 10.05 5.06 -13.70
N LEU A 133 9.73 6.35 -13.62
CA LEU A 133 10.70 7.42 -13.44
C LEU A 133 11.41 7.33 -12.08
N LEU A 134 10.67 7.04 -11.01
CA LEU A 134 11.18 7.06 -9.64
C LEU A 134 11.79 5.72 -9.20
N CYS A 135 11.27 4.61 -9.73
CA CYS A 135 11.48 3.27 -9.18
C CYS A 135 12.10 2.32 -10.21
N GLY A 136 12.38 2.83 -11.41
CA GLY A 136 12.91 2.08 -12.52
C GLY A 136 11.88 1.21 -13.22
N LYS A 137 12.37 0.42 -14.18
CA LYS A 137 11.52 -0.42 -15.04
C LYS A 137 11.06 -1.72 -14.39
N GLN A 138 11.60 -2.08 -13.22
CA GLN A 138 11.23 -3.33 -12.55
C GLN A 138 9.83 -3.20 -11.95
N GLN A 139 8.89 -3.99 -12.46
CA GLN A 139 7.49 -4.01 -12.02
C GLN A 139 7.03 -5.46 -11.89
N HIS A 140 6.62 -5.85 -10.69
CA HIS A 140 5.96 -7.12 -10.40
C HIS A 140 4.46 -6.86 -10.28
N GLN A 141 3.68 -7.47 -11.17
CA GLN A 141 2.22 -7.39 -11.13
C GLN A 141 1.68 -8.24 -9.98
N MET A 142 1.02 -7.60 -9.02
CA MET A 142 0.56 -8.24 -7.80
C MET A 142 -0.94 -8.49 -7.79
N TYR A 143 -1.73 -7.72 -8.54
CA TYR A 143 -3.16 -7.95 -8.72
C TYR A 143 -3.44 -8.62 -10.08
N LYS A 144 -4.34 -9.62 -10.09
CA LYS A 144 -4.79 -10.34 -11.28
C LYS A 144 -6.29 -10.34 -11.37
#